data_AF-A0A969FYH8-F1
#
_entry.id   AF-A0A969FYH8-F1
#
_cell.length_a   1.000
_cell.length_b   1.000
_cell.length_c   1.000
_cell.angle_alpha   90.00
_cell.angle_beta   90.00
_cell.angle_gamma   90.00
#
_symmetry.space_group_name_H-M   'P 1'
#
loop_
_entity.id
_entity.type
_entity.pdbx_description
1 polymer ?
#
loop_
_entity_poly.entity_id
_entity_poly.type
_entity_poly.pdbx_seq_one_letter_code
_entity_poly.pdbx_strand_id
1 'polypeptide(L)'
;MEELLYIEVPTPDTEKVCHWLQQSWEVDGVAKASTPDGVQLIAEGKELAVFTWSVQRTTYVKVFGWDDGFPQAKGICRALTAALRQEYPNRYPVPPEIKTGESI
;
A
#
# COMPACT_ATOMS: atom_id res chain seq x y z
N MET A 1 -11.19 2.55 -15.56
CA MET A 1 -10.80 2.02 -14.24
C MET A 1 -9.80 0.89 -14.44
N GLU A 2 -8.52 1.18 -14.19
CA GLU A 2 -7.39 0.26 -14.33
C GLU A 2 -6.74 0.04 -12.95
N GLU A 3 -6.46 -1.22 -12.57
CA GLU A 3 -5.66 -1.55 -11.38
C GLU A 3 -4.18 -1.42 -11.72
N LEU A 4 -3.49 -0.48 -11.08
CA LEU A 4 -2.08 -0.15 -11.36
C LEU A 4 -1.11 -0.79 -10.37
N LEU A 5 -1.56 -0.99 -9.13
CA LEU A 5 -0.78 -1.62 -8.07
C LEU A 5 -1.73 -2.38 -7.15
N TYR A 6 -1.31 -3.58 -6.77
CA TYR A 6 -1.90 -4.34 -5.68
C TYR A 6 -0.76 -4.96 -4.87
N ILE A 7 -0.61 -4.53 -3.62
CA ILE A 7 0.48 -4.98 -2.76
C ILE A 7 -0.01 -5.27 -1.34
N GLU A 8 0.54 -6.34 -0.77
CA GLU A 8 0.37 -6.70 0.63
C GLU A 8 1.29 -5.87 1.53
N VAL A 9 0.75 -5.41 2.65
CA VAL A 9 1.48 -4.77 3.74
C VAL A 9 1.47 -5.72 4.94
N PRO A 10 2.64 -6.09 5.51
CA PRO A 10 2.76 -7.14 6.53
C PRO A 10 2.31 -6.67 7.93
N THR A 11 1.12 -6.09 8.01
CA THR A 11 0.48 -5.63 9.25
C THR A 11 -1.04 -5.81 9.15
N PRO A 12 -1.69 -6.33 10.20
CA PRO A 12 -3.16 -6.38 10.27
C PRO A 12 -3.78 -5.00 10.52
N ASP A 13 -2.98 -4.01 10.93
CA ASP A 13 -3.43 -2.67 11.32
C ASP A 13 -3.65 -1.78 10.08
N THR A 14 -4.84 -1.91 9.48
CA THR A 14 -5.23 -1.17 8.28
C THR A 14 -5.33 0.34 8.52
N GLU A 15 -5.83 0.76 9.68
CA GLU A 15 -5.95 2.18 10.05
C GLU A 15 -4.58 2.86 10.11
N LYS A 16 -3.56 2.18 10.68
CA LYS A 16 -2.20 2.71 10.70
C LYS A 16 -1.61 2.88 9.31
N VAL A 17 -1.86 1.94 8.39
CA VAL A 17 -1.43 2.07 6.99
C VAL A 17 -2.14 3.24 6.29
N CYS A 18 -3.45 3.38 6.51
CA CYS A 18 -4.22 4.48 5.96
C CYS A 18 -3.72 5.84 6.46
N HIS A 19 -3.52 5.96 7.78
CA HIS A 19 -2.98 7.17 8.40
C HIS A 19 -1.58 7.51 7.87
N TRP A 20 -0.71 6.51 7.67
CA TRP A 20 0.60 6.72 7.08
C TRP A 20 0.52 7.23 5.63
N LEU A 21 -0.37 6.68 4.80
CA LEU A 21 -0.61 7.19 3.43
C LEU A 21 -1.06 8.65 3.45
N GLN A 22 -1.93 9.01 4.39
CA GLN A 22 -2.47 10.36 4.52
C GLN A 22 -1.44 11.37 5.03
N GLN A 23 -0.67 11.02 6.08
CA GLN A 23 0.18 11.97 6.80
C GLN A 23 1.66 11.91 6.42
N SER A 24 2.22 10.72 6.20
CA SER A 24 3.68 10.54 6.08
C SER A 24 4.14 10.32 4.64
N TRP A 25 3.33 9.68 3.80
CA TRP A 25 3.71 9.39 2.42
C TRP A 25 3.51 10.62 1.53
N GLU A 26 4.59 11.23 1.07
CA GLU A 26 4.53 12.40 0.17
C GLU A 26 4.82 12.00 -1.29
N VAL A 27 4.20 12.74 -2.22
CA VAL A 27 4.41 12.59 -3.66
C VAL A 27 4.68 13.97 -4.25
N ASP A 28 5.92 14.19 -4.70
CA ASP A 28 6.34 15.47 -5.23
C ASP A 28 5.56 15.84 -6.50
N GLY A 29 5.11 17.09 -6.56
CA GLY A 29 4.46 17.65 -7.76
C GLY A 29 3.04 17.12 -8.03
N VAL A 30 2.43 16.40 -7.08
CA VAL A 30 1.07 15.86 -7.19
C VAL A 30 0.24 16.32 -5.98
N ALA A 31 -0.97 16.82 -6.23
CA ALA A 31 -1.87 17.16 -5.14
C ALA A 31 -2.42 15.88 -4.49
N LYS A 32 -2.38 15.80 -3.16
CA LYS A 32 -2.87 14.66 -2.39
C LYS A 32 -3.98 15.10 -1.45
N ALA A 33 -5.12 14.40 -1.48
CA ALA A 33 -6.24 14.61 -0.57
C ALA A 33 -6.54 13.32 0.20
N SER A 34 -6.78 13.42 1.52
CA SER A 34 -7.16 12.27 2.34
C SER A 34 -8.58 11.81 2.04
N THR A 35 -8.79 10.50 2.01
CA THR A 35 -10.11 9.84 1.94
C THR A 35 -10.26 8.89 3.13
N PRO A 36 -11.47 8.45 3.52
CA PRO A 36 -11.65 7.59 4.69
C PRO A 36 -10.76 6.34 4.69
N ASP A 37 -10.60 5.72 3.52
CA ASP A 37 -9.85 4.48 3.35
C ASP A 37 -8.52 4.69 2.60
N GLY A 38 -8.01 5.92 2.48
CA GLY A 38 -6.72 6.17 1.85
C GLY A 38 -6.49 7.62 1.41
N VAL A 39 -6.07 7.79 0.15
CA VAL A 39 -5.80 9.10 -0.46
C VAL A 39 -6.20 9.13 -1.93
N GLN A 40 -6.56 10.31 -2.41
CA GLN A 40 -6.72 10.64 -3.82
C GLN A 40 -5.53 11.49 -4.27
N LEU A 41 -4.94 11.14 -5.41
CA LEU A 41 -3.89 11.92 -6.07
C LEU A 41 -4.47 12.60 -7.30
N ILE A 42 -4.18 13.89 -7.48
CA ILE A 42 -4.69 14.70 -8.57
C ILE A 42 -3.51 15.37 -9.28
N ALA A 43 -3.39 15.15 -10.59
CA ALA A 43 -2.39 15.79 -11.44
C ALA A 43 -2.95 15.97 -12.85
N GLU A 44 -2.79 17.17 -13.42
CA GLU A 44 -3.23 17.49 -14.79
C GLU A 44 -4.71 17.18 -15.07
N GLY A 45 -5.58 17.33 -14.06
CA GLY A 45 -7.01 16.99 -14.16
C GLY A 45 -7.31 15.49 -14.21
N LYS A 46 -6.31 14.63 -13.97
CA LYS A 46 -6.44 13.18 -13.83
C LYS A 46 -6.29 12.76 -12.38
N GLU A 47 -6.83 11.59 -12.07
CA GLU A 47 -6.91 11.09 -10.70
C GLU A 47 -6.37 9.66 -10.55
N LEU A 48 -5.65 9.42 -9.45
CA LEU A 48 -5.42 8.08 -8.91
C LEU A 48 -6.09 7.96 -7.55
N ALA A 49 -6.79 6.85 -7.35
CA ALA A 49 -7.27 6.44 -6.04
C ALA A 49 -6.27 5.46 -5.42
N VAL A 50 -5.76 5.78 -4.23
CA VAL A 50 -4.94 4.87 -3.42
C VAL A 50 -5.73 4.53 -2.18
N PHE A 51 -6.02 3.26 -1.95
CA PHE A 51 -6.79 2.87 -0.77
C PHE A 51 -6.25 1.62 -0.10
N THR A 52 -6.48 1.57 1.21
CA THR A 52 -6.22 0.42 2.05
C THR A 52 -7.44 -0.49 2.09
N TRP A 53 -7.19 -1.79 2.13
CA TRP A 53 -8.21 -2.81 2.22
C TRP A 53 -7.72 -3.92 3.15
N SER A 54 -8.60 -4.57 3.92
CA SER A 54 -8.24 -5.73 4.75
C SER A 54 -8.92 -7.01 4.27
N VAL A 55 -8.18 -8.10 4.11
CA VAL A 55 -8.72 -9.46 3.93
C VAL A 55 -8.04 -10.39 4.92
N GLN A 56 -8.81 -11.16 5.69
CA GLN A 56 -8.29 -12.22 6.57
C GLN A 56 -7.11 -11.78 7.48
N ARG A 57 -7.18 -10.55 8.02
CA ARG A 57 -6.14 -9.93 8.89
C ARG A 57 -4.86 -9.51 8.16
N THR A 58 -4.92 -9.37 6.84
CA THR A 58 -3.84 -8.84 6.02
C THR A 58 -4.29 -7.51 5.40
N THR A 59 -3.48 -6.48 5.57
CA THR A 59 -3.72 -5.18 4.93
C THR A 59 -3.13 -5.18 3.52
N TYR A 60 -3.89 -4.63 2.59
CA TYR A 60 -3.48 -4.41 1.21
C TYR A 60 -3.58 -2.94 0.87
N VAL A 61 -2.68 -2.49 0.01
CA VAL A 61 -2.77 -1.19 -0.66
C VAL A 61 -3.03 -1.43 -2.13
N LYS A 62 -4.04 -0.75 -2.67
CA LYS A 62 -4.37 -0.77 -4.09
C LYS A 62 -4.30 0.62 -4.68
N VAL A 63 -3.85 0.70 -5.93
CA VAL A 63 -3.85 1.94 -6.72
C VAL A 63 -4.69 1.72 -7.97
N PHE A 64 -5.68 2.58 -8.17
CA PHE A 64 -6.54 2.56 -9.35
C PHE A 64 -6.48 3.90 -10.08
N GLY A 65 -6.37 3.85 -11.40
CA GLY A 65 -6.59 4.99 -12.28
C GLY A 65 -7.99 4.97 -12.87
N TRP A 66 -8.65 6.12 -12.95
CA TRP A 66 -9.95 6.23 -13.62
C TRP A 66 -9.82 6.14 -15.14
N ASP A 67 -8.79 6.79 -15.68
CA ASP A 67 -8.47 6.88 -17.11
C ASP A 67 -6.98 6.59 -17.37
N ASP A 68 -6.67 6.24 -18.61
CA ASP A 68 -5.29 6.05 -19.04
C ASP A 68 -4.51 7.39 -19.00
N GLY A 69 -3.27 7.31 -18.49
CA GLY A 69 -2.29 8.39 -18.63
C GLY A 69 -2.26 9.41 -17.50
N PHE A 70 -2.56 9.03 -16.26
CA PHE A 70 -2.09 9.81 -15.11
C PHE A 70 -0.56 9.98 -15.18
N PRO A 71 -0.03 11.21 -15.04
CA PRO A 71 1.39 11.46 -15.23
C PRO A 71 2.23 10.68 -14.22
N GLN A 72 3.27 10.01 -14.70
CA GLN A 72 4.23 9.27 -13.86
C GLN A 72 3.61 8.15 -13.00
N ALA A 73 2.43 7.63 -13.33
CA ALA A 73 1.72 6.62 -12.53
C ALA A 73 2.61 5.41 -12.16
N LYS A 74 3.39 4.89 -13.11
CA LYS A 74 4.35 3.78 -12.88
C LYS A 74 5.44 4.18 -11.87
N GLY A 75 5.93 5.42 -11.96
CA GLY A 75 6.92 5.96 -11.03
C GLY A 75 6.37 6.08 -9.61
N ILE A 76 5.15 6.59 -9.48
CA ILE A 76 4.43 6.69 -8.20
C ILE A 76 4.22 5.30 -7.60
N CYS A 77 3.74 4.31 -8.37
CA CYS A 77 3.54 2.95 -7.88
C CYS A 77 4.84 2.30 -7.39
N ARG A 78 5.95 2.54 -8.09
CA ARG A 78 7.28 2.08 -7.68
C ARG A 78 7.75 2.76 -6.40
N ALA A 79 7.59 4.08 -6.30
CA ALA A 79 7.96 4.85 -5.12
C ALA A 79 7.13 4.45 -3.90
N LEU A 80 5.82 4.30 -4.06
CA LEU A 80 4.90 3.82 -3.03
C LEU A 80 5.29 2.43 -2.54
N THR A 81 5.60 1.51 -3.46
CA THR A 81 6.06 0.15 -3.11
C THR A 81 7.34 0.20 -2.27
N ALA A 82 8.31 1.03 -2.65
CA ALA A 82 9.56 1.17 -1.89
C ALA A 82 9.31 1.77 -0.50
N ALA A 83 8.51 2.83 -0.41
CA ALA A 83 8.17 3.49 0.84
C ALA A 83 7.40 2.57 1.80
N LEU A 84 6.41 1.80 1.30
CA LEU A 84 5.69 0.82 2.10
C LEU A 84 6.61 -0.29 2.64
N ARG A 85 7.55 -0.78 1.83
CA ARG A 85 8.52 -1.81 2.28
C ARG A 85 9.52 -1.27 3.30
N GLN A 86 9.80 0.03 3.27
CA GLN A 86 10.65 0.68 4.25
C GLN A 86 9.92 0.87 5.59
N GLU A 87 8.67 1.34 5.56
CA GLU A 87 7.86 1.57 6.76
C GLU A 87 7.37 0.25 7.39
N TYR A 88 6.93 -0.69 6.55
CA TYR A 88 6.38 -1.98 6.95
C TYR A 88 7.25 -3.11 6.39
N PRO A 89 8.46 -3.33 6.94
CA PRO A 89 9.37 -4.35 6.44
C PRO A 89 8.80 -5.76 6.67
N ASN A 90 9.01 -6.64 5.70
CA ASN A 90 8.67 -8.05 5.82
C ASN A 90 9.54 -8.72 6.89
N ARG A 91 9.01 -8.84 8.11
CA ARG A 91 9.64 -9.60 9.19
C ARG A 91 9.04 -11.00 9.21
N TYR A 92 9.75 -11.94 8.60
CA TYR A 92 9.40 -13.34 8.76
C TYR A 92 9.85 -13.80 10.16
N PRO A 93 8.94 -14.31 11.01
CA PRO A 93 9.36 -14.94 12.24
C PRO A 93 10.22 -16.16 11.88
N VAL A 94 11.27 -16.40 12.66
CA VAL A 94 12.02 -17.65 12.57
C VAL A 94 11.03 -18.78 12.88
N PRO A 95 10.90 -19.81 12.03
CA PRO A 95 10.05 -20.95 12.32
C PRO A 95 10.40 -21.52 13.71
N PRO A 96 9.42 -21.94 14.52
CA PRO A 96 9.72 -22.59 15.79
C PRO A 96 10.61 -23.81 15.54
N GLU A 97 11.60 -24.02 16.40
CA GLU A 97 12.44 -25.22 16.35
C GLU A 97 11.55 -26.46 16.46
N ILE A 98 11.51 -27.25 15.39
CA ILE A 98 10.83 -28.54 15.40
C ILE A 98 11.67 -29.47 16.27
N LYS A 99 11.18 -29.83 17.46
CA LYS A 99 11.79 -30.92 18.24
C LYS A 99 11.61 -32.22 17.46
N THR A 100 12.68 -32.72 16.84
CA THR A 100 12.71 -34.07 16.28
C THR A 100 12.64 -35.08 17.44
N GLY A 101 11.47 -35.67 17.69
CA GLY A 101 11.38 -36.72 18.71
C GLY A 101 9.99 -37.18 19.17
N GLU A 102 8.92 -36.43 18.96
CA GLU A 102 7.57 -36.92 19.30
C GLU A 102 6.85 -37.36 18.03
N SER A 103 6.99 -38.66 17.72
CA SER A 103 6.02 -39.36 16.89
C SER A 103 4.64 -39.23 17.52
N ILE A 104 3.66 -38.87 16.69
CA ILE A 104 2.22 -38.95 16.99
C ILE A 104 1.81 -40.43 17.09
#